data_AF-A0A7S3YJT2-F1
#
_entry.id   AF-A0A7S3YJT2-F1
#
_cell.length_a   1.000
_cell.length_b   1.000
_cell.length_c   1.000
_cell.angle_alpha   90.00
_cell.angle_beta   90.00
_cell.angle_gamma   90.00
#
_symmetry.space_group_name_H-M   'P 1'
#
loop_
_entity.id
_entity.type
_entity.pdbx_description
1 polymer ?
#
loop_
_entity_poly.entity_id
_entity_poly.type
_entity_poly.pdbx_seq_one_letter_code
_entity_poly.pdbx_strand_id
1 'polypeptide(L)'
;KTAEEYLLGKEYKPPEQGGGAETVKALESQPGSLWLQNQTNNQNEVFSRIQEDPLVLIRQNERKARENVVYNPVKMAKIKAELQQQLEKKKAKKEAKKAKKETKKAKKKEKKLAKKKAKERQANGDADASSAASLDAEPPPPSSRRGEEEERGPRR
;
A
#
# COMPACT_ATOMS: atom_id res chain seq x y z
N LYS A 1 -48.00 -23.72 51.33
CA LYS A 1 -46.56 -23.95 51.06
C LYS A 1 -45.84 -22.70 51.53
N THR A 2 -45.06 -22.80 52.59
CA THR A 2 -44.44 -21.66 53.28
C THR A 2 -43.03 -21.42 52.75
N ALA A 3 -42.56 -20.17 52.78
CA ALA A 3 -41.25 -19.76 52.23
C ALA A 3 -40.05 -20.53 52.83
N GLU A 4 -40.22 -21.03 54.06
CA GLU A 4 -39.22 -21.84 54.77
C GLU A 4 -38.88 -23.15 54.06
N GLU A 5 -39.84 -23.74 53.33
CA GLU A 5 -39.62 -25.01 52.63
C GLU A 5 -38.64 -24.87 51.45
N TYR A 6 -38.55 -23.68 50.87
CA TYR A 6 -37.65 -23.38 49.74
C TYR A 6 -36.23 -23.05 50.19
N LEU A 7 -36.08 -22.37 51.33
CA LEU A 7 -34.78 -22.11 51.95
C LEU A 7 -34.10 -23.40 52.45
N LEU A 8 -34.88 -24.46 52.69
CA LEU A 8 -34.41 -25.77 53.14
C LEU A 8 -33.95 -26.70 51.99
N GLY A 9 -33.79 -26.17 50.77
CA GLY A 9 -33.18 -26.89 49.64
C GLY A 9 -34.08 -27.92 48.96
N LYS A 10 -35.40 -27.90 49.19
CA LYS A 10 -36.34 -28.73 48.44
C LYS A 10 -36.44 -28.22 46.99
N GLU A 11 -36.44 -29.14 46.02
CA GLU A 11 -36.51 -28.80 44.59
C GLU A 11 -37.74 -27.96 44.25
N TYR A 12 -37.49 -26.81 43.60
CA TYR A 12 -38.53 -25.91 43.12
C TYR A 12 -39.22 -26.48 41.88
N LYS A 13 -40.51 -26.79 41.97
CA LYS A 13 -41.36 -27.12 40.82
C LYS A 13 -42.18 -25.89 40.41
N PRO A 14 -41.93 -25.28 39.22
CA PRO A 14 -42.72 -24.15 38.77
C PRO A 14 -44.19 -24.56 38.56
N PRO A 15 -45.16 -23.67 38.83
CA PRO A 15 -46.58 -23.95 38.54
C PRO A 15 -46.80 -24.12 37.02
N GLU A 16 -47.56 -25.16 36.63
CA GLU A 16 -47.81 -25.55 35.23
C GLU A 16 -48.73 -24.59 34.44
N GLN A 17 -49.08 -23.43 34.99
CA GLN A 17 -49.94 -22.45 34.31
C GLN A 17 -49.25 -21.09 34.29
N GLY A 18 -48.88 -20.66 33.09
CA GLY A 18 -48.30 -19.36 32.81
C GLY A 18 -46.96 -19.51 32.10
N GLY A 19 -46.99 -19.52 30.76
CA GLY A 19 -45.78 -19.40 29.97
C GLY A 19 -44.96 -18.19 30.44
N GLY A 20 -43.64 -18.29 30.36
CA GLY A 20 -42.69 -17.33 30.97
C GLY A 20 -42.89 -15.85 30.62
N ALA A 21 -43.80 -15.51 29.70
CA ALA A 21 -44.21 -14.14 29.41
C ALA A 21 -45.10 -13.51 30.51
N GLU A 22 -46.00 -14.25 31.15
CA GLU A 22 -46.91 -13.68 32.16
C GLU A 22 -46.22 -13.42 33.50
N THR A 23 -45.29 -14.30 33.87
CA THR A 23 -44.46 -14.13 35.06
C THR A 23 -43.52 -12.95 34.92
N VAL A 24 -42.88 -12.78 33.75
CA VAL A 24 -42.02 -11.61 33.44
C VAL A 24 -42.83 -10.31 33.53
N LYS A 25 -44.07 -10.28 33.03
CA LYS A 25 -44.94 -9.11 33.11
C LYS A 25 -45.42 -8.78 34.53
N ALA A 26 -45.65 -9.80 35.37
CA ALA A 26 -45.96 -9.60 36.78
C ALA A 26 -44.73 -9.07 37.56
N LEU A 27 -43.54 -9.53 37.19
CA LEU A 27 -42.26 -9.03 37.70
C LEU A 27 -41.99 -7.59 37.26
N GLU A 28 -42.38 -7.18 36.04
CA GLU A 28 -42.29 -5.79 35.55
C GLU A 28 -43.07 -4.78 36.42
N SER A 29 -44.14 -5.20 37.09
CA SER A 29 -44.96 -4.34 37.96
C SER A 29 -44.40 -4.17 39.38
N GLN A 30 -43.42 -4.99 39.78
CA GLN A 30 -42.82 -4.92 41.11
C GLN A 30 -41.80 -3.78 41.23
N PRO A 31 -41.78 -3.03 42.34
CA PRO A 31 -40.77 -2.00 42.56
C PRO A 31 -39.37 -2.64 42.56
N GLY A 32 -38.47 -2.14 41.71
CA GLY A 32 -37.13 -2.70 41.49
C GLY A 32 -36.97 -3.46 40.16
N SER A 33 -38.04 -3.62 39.38
CA SER A 33 -38.05 -4.22 38.03
C SER A 33 -37.50 -3.32 36.92
N LEU A 34 -36.90 -2.17 37.25
CA LEU A 34 -36.44 -1.14 36.29
C LEU A 34 -35.52 -1.70 35.21
N TRP A 35 -34.76 -2.75 35.53
CA TRP A 35 -33.87 -3.48 34.62
C TRP A 35 -34.61 -4.22 33.49
N LEU A 36 -35.85 -4.67 33.73
CA LEU A 36 -36.70 -5.32 32.72
C LEU A 36 -37.34 -4.28 31.80
N GLN A 37 -37.74 -3.12 32.33
CA GLN A 37 -38.32 -2.03 31.54
C GLN A 37 -37.29 -1.32 30.64
N ASN A 38 -36.04 -1.19 31.11
CA ASN A 38 -34.95 -0.51 30.38
C ASN A 38 -34.41 -1.28 29.17
N GLN A 39 -34.88 -2.51 28.91
CA GLN A 39 -34.47 -3.23 27.71
C GLN A 39 -35.11 -2.70 26.42
N THR A 40 -36.23 -1.96 26.50
CA THR A 40 -37.02 -1.72 25.28
C THR A 40 -37.00 -0.32 24.71
N ASN A 41 -37.05 0.82 25.42
CA ASN A 41 -37.45 2.06 24.72
C ASN A 41 -37.04 3.42 25.32
N ASN A 42 -35.79 3.62 25.76
CA ASN A 42 -35.33 5.01 25.89
C ASN A 42 -34.65 5.43 24.57
N GLN A 43 -35.43 6.03 23.65
CA GLN A 43 -34.94 6.52 22.35
C GLN A 43 -33.69 7.41 22.50
N ASN A 44 -33.62 8.15 23.61
CA ASN A 44 -32.49 8.99 23.95
C ASN A 44 -31.23 8.19 24.32
N GLU A 45 -31.38 7.07 25.03
CA GLU A 45 -30.25 6.17 25.35
C GLU A 45 -29.76 5.43 24.11
N VAL A 46 -30.68 5.00 23.23
CA VAL A 46 -30.31 4.37 21.96
C VAL A 46 -29.56 5.36 21.05
N PHE A 47 -30.03 6.61 20.96
CA PHE A 47 -29.33 7.67 20.25
C PHE A 47 -27.94 7.93 20.82
N SER A 48 -27.82 8.05 22.14
CA SER A 48 -26.53 8.28 22.80
C SER A 48 -25.58 7.11 22.56
N ARG A 49 -26.04 5.86 22.68
CA ARG A 49 -25.22 4.66 22.38
C ARG A 49 -24.72 4.63 20.94
N ILE A 50 -25.50 5.10 19.96
CA ILE A 50 -25.10 5.12 18.55
C ILE A 50 -24.16 6.30 18.25
N GLN A 51 -24.35 7.46 18.88
CA GLN A 51 -23.56 8.67 18.61
C GLN A 51 -22.26 8.71 19.41
N GLU A 52 -22.29 8.21 20.65
CA GLU A 52 -21.13 8.12 21.54
C GLU A 52 -20.33 6.82 21.31
N ASP A 53 -20.74 5.99 20.34
CA ASP A 53 -19.93 4.85 19.89
C ASP A 53 -18.58 5.36 19.37
N PRO A 54 -17.44 4.94 19.97
CA PRO A 54 -16.11 5.34 19.51
C PRO A 54 -15.86 5.04 18.04
N LEU A 55 -16.43 3.96 17.48
CA LEU A 55 -16.25 3.61 16.07
C LEU A 55 -16.96 4.58 15.13
N VAL A 56 -18.14 5.06 15.54
CA VAL A 56 -18.89 6.07 14.78
C VAL A 56 -18.13 7.39 14.78
N LEU A 57 -17.57 7.79 15.93
CA LEU A 57 -16.73 8.99 16.04
C LEU A 57 -15.50 8.91 15.13
N ILE A 58 -14.79 7.77 15.12
CA ILE A 58 -13.64 7.55 14.23
C ILE A 58 -14.05 7.71 12.77
N ARG A 59 -15.13 7.05 12.34
CA ARG A 59 -15.63 7.12 10.97
C ARG A 59 -16.03 8.54 10.56
N GLN A 60 -16.68 9.28 11.46
CA GLN A 60 -17.04 10.68 11.21
C GLN A 60 -15.79 11.56 11.08
N ASN A 61 -14.79 11.36 11.94
CA ASN A 61 -13.53 12.10 11.89
C ASN A 61 -12.74 11.79 10.61
N GLU A 62 -12.69 10.53 10.19
CA GLU A 62 -12.10 10.15 8.91
C GLU A 62 -12.79 10.83 7.73
N ARG A 63 -14.13 10.86 7.73
CA ARG A 63 -14.91 11.56 6.68
C ARG A 63 -14.58 13.05 6.67
N LYS A 64 -14.63 13.72 7.82
CA LYS A 64 -14.28 15.14 7.96
C LYS A 64 -12.85 15.42 7.49
N ALA A 65 -11.89 14.56 7.82
CA ALA A 65 -10.50 14.71 7.38
C ALA A 65 -10.37 14.59 5.85
N ARG A 66 -11.08 13.65 5.23
CA ARG A 66 -11.13 13.52 3.76
C ARG A 66 -11.76 14.75 3.11
N GLU A 67 -12.90 15.18 3.62
CA GLU A 67 -13.60 16.38 3.16
C GLU A 67 -12.72 17.63 3.27
N ASN A 68 -12.01 17.80 4.38
CA ASN A 68 -11.05 18.91 4.58
C ASN A 68 -9.91 18.93 3.57
N VAL A 69 -9.54 17.77 3.01
CA VAL A 69 -8.57 17.69 1.92
C VAL A 69 -9.24 18.00 0.59
N VAL A 70 -10.41 17.41 0.31
CA VAL A 70 -11.12 17.52 -0.97
C VAL A 70 -11.68 18.93 -1.21
N TYR A 71 -12.31 19.54 -0.20
CA TYR A 71 -12.92 20.86 -0.32
C TYR A 71 -11.91 22.01 -0.19
N ASN A 72 -10.70 21.74 0.31
CA ASN A 72 -9.66 22.75 0.36
C ASN A 72 -8.95 22.83 -1.01
N PRO A 73 -9.16 23.91 -1.79
CA PRO A 73 -8.61 23.99 -3.15
C PRO A 73 -7.08 24.01 -3.16
N VAL A 74 -6.44 24.58 -2.13
CA VAL A 74 -4.97 24.63 -2.02
C VAL A 74 -4.40 23.24 -1.77
N LYS A 75 -4.99 22.45 -0.87
CA LYS A 75 -4.55 21.07 -0.62
C LYS A 75 -4.76 20.18 -1.84
N MET A 76 -5.91 20.28 -2.51
CA MET A 76 -6.16 19.53 -3.73
C MET A 76 -5.23 19.91 -4.87
N ALA A 77 -4.92 21.19 -5.05
CA ALA A 77 -3.99 21.64 -6.07
C ALA A 77 -2.59 21.04 -5.86
N LYS A 78 -2.09 21.02 -4.62
CA LYS A 78 -0.79 20.40 -4.28
C LYS A 78 -0.79 18.90 -4.61
N ILE A 79 -1.82 18.17 -4.18
CA ILE A 79 -1.94 16.72 -4.44
C ILE A 79 -1.98 16.46 -5.96
N LYS A 80 -2.77 17.24 -6.71
CA LYS A 80 -2.85 17.12 -8.17
C LYS A 80 -1.51 17.38 -8.84
N ALA A 81 -0.78 18.42 -8.43
CA ALA A 81 0.53 18.75 -8.97
C ALA A 81 1.56 17.64 -8.72
N GLU A 82 1.63 17.11 -7.49
CA GLU A 82 2.52 16.00 -7.15
C GLU A 82 2.20 14.74 -7.95
N LEU A 83 0.91 14.41 -8.11
CA LEU A 83 0.48 13.27 -8.93
C LEU A 83 0.88 13.45 -10.40
N GLN A 84 0.69 14.64 -10.98
CA GLN A 84 1.11 14.94 -12.34
C GLN A 84 2.62 14.75 -12.51
N GLN A 85 3.42 15.32 -11.60
CA GLN A 85 4.88 15.15 -11.62
C GLN A 85 5.30 13.68 -11.53
N GLN A 86 4.66 12.88 -10.68
CA GLN A 86 4.97 11.44 -10.58
C GLN A 86 4.62 10.68 -11.86
N LEU A 87 3.49 11.01 -12.49
CA LEU A 87 3.07 10.41 -13.76
C LEU A 87 4.02 10.79 -14.89
N GLU A 88 4.44 12.05 -14.98
CA GLU A 88 5.43 12.54 -15.95
C GLU A 88 6.78 11.87 -15.75
N LYS A 89 7.29 11.80 -14.52
CA LYS A 89 8.54 11.07 -14.19
C LYS A 89 8.46 9.60 -14.62
N LYS A 90 7.31 8.94 -14.39
CA LYS A 90 7.10 7.55 -14.84
C LYS A 90 7.09 7.43 -16.36
N LYS A 91 6.46 8.36 -17.08
CA LYS A 91 6.44 8.39 -18.56
C LYS A 91 7.84 8.64 -19.13
N ALA A 92 8.53 9.69 -18.66
CA ALA A 92 9.89 10.02 -19.07
C ALA A 92 10.87 8.86 -18.84
N LYS A 93 10.77 8.15 -17.70
CA LYS A 93 11.60 6.96 -17.42
C LYS A 93 11.33 5.82 -18.42
N LYS A 94 10.06 5.61 -18.80
CA LYS A 94 9.69 4.59 -19.80
C LYS A 94 10.23 4.97 -21.19
N GLU A 95 10.10 6.22 -21.59
CA GLU A 95 10.59 6.74 -22.88
C GLU A 95 12.12 6.70 -22.95
N ALA A 96 12.83 7.17 -21.93
CA ALA A 96 14.29 7.08 -21.85
C ALA A 96 14.79 5.63 -21.94
N LYS A 97 14.08 4.67 -21.32
CA LYS A 97 14.41 3.24 -21.44
C LYS A 97 14.21 2.71 -22.87
N LYS A 98 13.13 3.14 -23.55
CA LYS A 98 12.89 2.78 -24.96
C LYS A 98 13.97 3.37 -25.88
N ALA A 99 14.25 4.68 -25.76
CA ALA A 99 15.28 5.36 -26.53
C ALA A 99 16.67 4.74 -26.32
N LYS A 100 17.04 4.40 -25.07
CA LYS A 100 18.30 3.70 -24.77
C LYS A 100 18.38 2.31 -25.42
N LYS A 101 17.25 1.60 -25.53
CA LYS A 101 17.19 0.29 -26.20
C LYS A 101 17.34 0.44 -27.72
N GLU A 102 16.70 1.44 -28.31
CA GLU A 102 16.77 1.72 -29.75
C GLU A 102 18.16 2.18 -30.19
N THR A 103 18.76 3.13 -29.47
CA THR A 103 20.14 3.58 -29.71
C THR A 103 21.13 2.43 -29.59
N LYS A 104 21.00 1.55 -28.59
CA LYS A 104 21.85 0.34 -28.47
C LYS A 104 21.66 -0.62 -29.64
N LYS A 105 20.43 -0.79 -30.14
CA LYS A 105 20.15 -1.60 -31.34
C LYS A 105 20.76 -0.97 -32.60
N ALA A 106 20.62 0.34 -32.79
CA ALA A 106 21.18 1.08 -33.92
C ALA A 106 22.70 0.96 -33.96
N LYS A 107 23.39 1.24 -32.84
CA LYS A 107 24.85 1.07 -32.72
C LYS A 107 25.30 -0.36 -33.04
N LYS A 108 24.54 -1.38 -32.62
CA LYS A 108 24.85 -2.79 -32.94
C LYS A 108 24.69 -3.10 -34.43
N LYS A 109 23.69 -2.51 -35.12
CA LYS A 109 23.51 -2.67 -36.56
C LYS A 109 24.64 -1.99 -37.34
N GLU A 110 24.98 -0.76 -36.97
CA GLU A 110 26.07 0.00 -37.58
C GLU A 110 27.41 -0.72 -37.46
N LYS A 111 27.76 -1.22 -36.26
CA LYS A 111 28.98 -2.01 -36.05
C LYS A 111 29.02 -3.28 -36.92
N LYS A 112 27.86 -3.93 -37.14
CA LYS A 112 27.76 -5.10 -38.03
C LYS A 112 27.98 -4.71 -39.50
N LEU A 113 27.40 -3.59 -39.94
CA LEU A 113 27.58 -3.08 -41.30
C LEU A 113 29.03 -2.66 -41.56
N ALA A 114 29.66 -1.97 -40.60
CA ALA A 114 31.08 -1.61 -40.68
C ALA A 114 31.97 -2.86 -40.77
N LYS A 115 31.70 -3.90 -39.97
CA LYS A 115 32.45 -5.18 -40.05
C LYS A 115 32.25 -5.89 -41.40
N LYS A 116 31.04 -5.86 -41.97
CA LYS A 116 30.79 -6.41 -43.30
C LYS A 116 31.56 -5.65 -44.39
N LYS A 117 31.50 -4.32 -44.39
CA LYS A 117 32.26 -3.48 -45.33
C LYS A 117 33.77 -3.68 -45.22
N ALA A 118 34.29 -3.82 -44.00
CA ALA A 118 35.72 -4.10 -43.79
C ALA A 118 36.12 -5.47 -44.36
N LYS A 119 35.28 -6.51 -44.18
CA LYS A 119 35.53 -7.84 -44.76
C LYS A 119 35.45 -7.83 -46.28
N GLU A 120 34.52 -7.07 -46.85
CA GLU A 120 34.37 -6.92 -48.30
C GLU A 120 35.55 -6.17 -48.93
N ARG A 121 36.05 -5.11 -48.25
CA ARG A 121 37.29 -4.43 -48.66
C ARG A 121 38.52 -5.33 -48.59
N GLN A 122 38.60 -6.23 -47.61
CA GLN A 122 39.66 -7.25 -47.54
C GLN A 122 39.50 -8.36 -48.60
N ALA A 123 38.29 -8.62 -49.08
CA ALA A 123 38.04 -9.64 -50.10
C ALA A 123 38.22 -9.12 -51.53
N ASN A 124 38.02 -7.83 -51.77
CA ASN A 124 38.14 -7.16 -53.08
C ASN A 124 39.44 -6.34 -53.23
N GLY A 125 40.34 -6.39 -52.25
CA GLY A 125 41.61 -5.68 -52.24
C GLY A 125 42.74 -6.57 -52.73
N ASP A 126 42.97 -6.51 -54.04
CA ASP A 126 44.13 -7.00 -54.77
C ASP A 126 45.43 -6.37 -54.24
N ALA A 127 46.54 -7.05 -54.51
CA ALA A 127 47.87 -6.69 -54.05
C ALA A 127 48.37 -5.45 -54.79
N ASP A 128 48.63 -4.35 -54.09
CA ASP A 128 49.65 -3.41 -54.53
C ASP A 128 50.35 -2.71 -53.35
N ALA A 129 51.66 -2.96 -53.32
CA ALA A 129 52.82 -2.27 -52.71
C ALA A 129 52.60 -0.91 -52.00
N SER A 130 53.42 -0.45 -51.05
CA SER A 130 54.61 -0.91 -50.33
C SER A 130 54.98 0.22 -49.35
N SER A 131 55.75 -0.13 -48.31
CA SER A 131 56.73 0.69 -47.59
C SER A 131 56.42 2.16 -47.23
N ALA A 132 56.35 2.46 -45.92
CA ALA A 132 57.42 3.17 -45.21
C ALA A 132 56.94 3.74 -43.86
N ALA A 133 57.77 3.49 -42.83
CA ALA A 133 58.02 4.37 -41.69
C ALA A 133 56.89 4.64 -40.67
N SER A 134 56.97 3.99 -39.51
CA SER A 134 57.62 4.60 -38.32
C SER A 134 57.45 3.71 -37.10
N LEU A 135 58.59 3.24 -36.61
CA LEU A 135 58.80 2.69 -35.28
C LEU A 135 58.82 3.87 -34.31
N ASP A 136 57.70 4.23 -33.66
CA ASP A 136 57.72 5.09 -32.45
C ASP A 136 56.31 5.18 -31.84
N ALA A 137 55.90 4.14 -31.13
CA ALA A 137 54.78 4.23 -30.19
C ALA A 137 55.16 3.50 -28.91
N GLU A 138 55.68 4.25 -27.94
CA GLU A 138 55.82 3.79 -26.56
C GLU A 138 54.53 3.12 -26.06
N PRO A 139 54.60 1.99 -25.35
CA PRO A 139 53.43 1.42 -24.70
C PRO A 139 52.96 2.33 -23.55
N PRO A 140 51.65 2.59 -23.40
CA PRO A 140 51.16 3.36 -22.27
C PRO A 140 51.43 2.62 -20.95
N PRO A 141 51.71 3.34 -19.85
CA PRO A 141 52.02 2.71 -18.56
C PRO A 141 50.81 1.91 -18.04
N PRO A 142 51.03 0.80 -17.32
CA PRO A 142 49.95 0.02 -16.73
C PRO A 142 49.21 0.89 -15.71
N SER A 143 47.92 1.14 -15.94
CA SER A 143 47.07 1.75 -14.91
C SER A 143 46.98 0.78 -13.73
N SER A 144 47.55 1.24 -12.61
CA SER A 144 47.41 0.60 -11.32
C SER A 144 45.92 0.48 -11.01
N ARG A 145 45.37 -0.74 -11.07
CA ARG A 145 44.18 -1.10 -10.31
C ARG A 145 44.56 -1.05 -8.84
N ARG A 146 44.58 0.17 -8.29
CA ARG A 146 44.56 0.39 -6.85
C ARG A 146 43.15 0.02 -6.41
N GLY A 147 43.05 -1.09 -5.67
CA GLY A 147 41.80 -1.53 -5.08
C GLY A 147 41.24 -0.44 -4.18
N GLU A 148 40.06 0.06 -4.53
CA GLU A 148 39.17 0.68 -3.57
C GLU A 148 38.21 -0.43 -3.11
N GLU A 149 38.63 -1.14 -2.07
CA GLU A 149 37.71 -1.78 -1.15
C GLU A 149 36.95 -0.68 -0.43
N GLU A 150 35.86 -0.19 -1.01
CA GLU A 150 34.86 0.57 -0.25
C GLU A 150 33.86 -0.40 0.38
N GLU A 151 34.00 -0.46 1.69
CA GLU A 151 33.16 -1.08 2.71
C GLU A 151 31.69 -1.31 2.33
N ARG A 152 31.30 -2.58 2.31
CA ARG A 152 29.89 -2.95 2.50
C ARG A 152 29.54 -2.71 3.97
N GLY A 153 28.93 -1.56 4.25
CA GLY A 153 28.32 -1.28 5.55
C GLY A 153 27.25 -2.33 5.94
N PRO A 154 26.98 -2.51 7.24
CA PRO A 154 26.13 -3.59 7.73
C PRO A 154 24.67 -3.33 7.36
N ARG A 155 24.02 -4.34 6.79
CA ARG A 155 22.56 -4.36 6.63
C ARG A 155 21.93 -4.57 8.01
N ARG A 156 21.19 -3.57 8.47
CA ARG A 156 20.17 -3.72 9.52
C ARG A 156 18.87 -4.21 8.92
#